data_AF-A0A0H4PAT6-F1
#
_entry.id   AF-A0A0H4PAT6-F1
#
_cell.length_a   1.000
_cell.length_b   1.000
_cell.length_c   1.000
_cell.angle_alpha   90.00
_cell.angle_beta   90.00
_cell.angle_gamma   90.00
#
_symmetry.space_group_name_H-M   'P 1'
#
loop_
_entity.id
_entity.type
_entity.pdbx_description
1 polymer ?
#
loop_
_entity_poly.entity_id
_entity_poly.type
_entity_poly.pdbx_seq_one_letter_code
_entity_poly.pdbx_strand_id
1 'polypeptide(L)'
;MKNTISLILCLSILFFLLSCNKSSMENNEKIENNKISLVENSNLRLPTKSQFASVSQVIGTSDIFISYFRPSVNNRTIWGDVVLWDSLWRAGAEGASTFRISNNARVGGKPIPKGDYSFFVIPRKNLPWTIIFNKNINLFGIHLYDENEDVLRFDADAINSPFVETMTFTFSKVNSYSTILKLSWAEKTIEIPIDFDKTTSWNNIKKFIENNEQPDSLLWRDYLSIGNYCVFTEDKDYALYSMGLIDKSLDIQETFENLKIKSDLYAVLSQYDSASKYAKDAHALGSTTGMPLHVANLLEENIRKYNSLNIDNSNLPRE
;
A
#
# COMPACT_ATOMS: atom_id res chain seq x y z
N MET A 1 -16.50 59.00 -35.35
CA MET A 1 -15.58 58.46 -34.33
C MET A 1 -16.34 57.77 -33.19
N LYS A 2 -17.11 56.71 -33.45
CA LYS A 2 -17.80 55.94 -32.39
C LYS A 2 -17.69 54.41 -32.51
N ASN A 3 -17.03 53.89 -33.54
CA ASN A 3 -16.91 52.43 -33.77
C ASN A 3 -15.50 51.84 -33.56
N THR A 4 -14.52 52.63 -33.12
CA THR A 4 -13.16 52.12 -32.81
C THR A 4 -12.96 51.80 -31.33
N ILE A 5 -13.84 52.26 -30.44
CA ILE A 5 -13.72 52.04 -28.98
C ILE A 5 -14.27 50.65 -28.56
N SER A 6 -15.25 50.10 -29.29
CA SER A 6 -15.85 48.80 -28.95
C SER A 6 -14.96 47.60 -29.32
N LEU A 7 -14.02 47.74 -30.26
CA LEU A 7 -13.13 46.65 -30.67
C LEU A 7 -11.92 46.51 -29.73
N ILE A 8 -11.49 47.61 -29.11
CA ILE A 8 -10.38 47.64 -28.15
C ILE A 8 -10.80 47.02 -26.81
N LEU A 9 -12.08 47.18 -26.41
CA LEU A 9 -12.61 46.61 -25.17
C LEU A 9 -12.78 45.07 -25.25
N CYS A 10 -12.97 44.52 -26.46
CA CYS A 10 -13.14 43.07 -26.66
C CYS A 10 -11.80 42.32 -26.71
N LEU A 11 -10.73 42.94 -27.22
CA LEU A 11 -9.37 42.35 -27.19
C LEU A 11 -8.77 42.31 -25.78
N SER A 12 -9.11 43.25 -24.89
CA SER A 12 -8.63 43.25 -23.51
C SER A 12 -9.26 42.16 -22.64
N ILE A 13 -10.51 41.77 -22.91
CA ILE A 13 -11.21 40.70 -22.18
C ILE A 13 -10.70 39.32 -22.62
N LEU A 14 -10.34 39.16 -23.90
CA LEU A 14 -9.76 37.92 -24.40
C LEU A 14 -8.35 37.65 -23.83
N PHE A 15 -7.56 38.70 -23.57
CA PHE A 15 -6.25 38.59 -22.91
C PHE A 15 -6.36 38.27 -21.40
N PHE A 16 -7.43 38.73 -20.75
CA PHE A 16 -7.68 38.43 -19.33
C PHE A 16 -8.15 36.99 -19.10
N LEU A 17 -8.93 36.43 -20.03
CA LEU A 17 -9.38 35.02 -19.98
C LEU A 17 -8.25 34.02 -20.29
N LEU A 18 -7.28 34.38 -21.14
CA LEU A 18 -6.06 33.59 -21.37
C LEU A 18 -5.08 33.63 -20.18
N SER A 19 -5.06 34.72 -19.41
CA SER A 19 -4.18 34.83 -18.23
C SER A 19 -4.72 34.07 -17.01
N CYS A 20 -6.04 33.87 -16.88
CA CYS A 20 -6.60 33.07 -15.80
C CYS A 20 -6.40 31.56 -15.99
N ASN A 21 -6.40 31.06 -17.23
CA ASN A 21 -6.20 29.63 -17.50
C ASN A 21 -4.74 29.16 -17.38
N LYS A 22 -3.76 30.07 -17.51
CA LYS A 22 -2.35 29.72 -17.28
C LYS A 22 -2.07 29.46 -15.79
N SER A 23 -2.72 30.22 -14.90
CA SER A 23 -2.58 30.06 -13.45
C SER A 23 -3.21 28.76 -12.92
N SER A 24 -4.29 28.27 -13.53
CA SER A 24 -4.93 27.01 -13.13
C SER A 24 -4.17 25.79 -13.64
N MET A 25 -3.51 25.87 -14.80
CA MET A 25 -2.62 24.81 -15.29
C MET A 25 -1.26 24.78 -14.56
N GLU A 26 -0.66 25.93 -14.22
CA GLU A 26 0.55 25.99 -13.37
C GLU A 26 0.30 25.50 -11.95
N ASN A 27 -0.90 25.70 -11.41
CA ASN A 27 -1.27 25.17 -10.09
C ASN A 27 -1.53 23.66 -10.13
N ASN A 28 -2.07 23.11 -11.23
CA ASN A 28 -2.28 21.67 -11.38
C ASN A 28 -0.98 20.89 -11.65
N GLU A 29 -0.02 21.46 -12.40
CA GLU A 29 1.34 20.89 -12.51
C GLU A 29 2.10 20.92 -11.18
N LYS A 30 1.84 21.90 -10.30
CA LYS A 30 2.43 21.95 -8.96
C LYS A 30 1.89 20.91 -7.99
N ILE A 31 0.66 20.44 -8.18
CA ILE A 31 0.02 19.46 -7.28
C ILE A 31 0.46 18.02 -7.60
N GLU A 32 0.79 17.70 -8.85
CA GLU A 32 1.32 16.37 -9.23
C GLU A 32 2.83 16.19 -9.00
N ASN A 33 3.59 17.28 -8.91
CA ASN A 33 5.05 17.25 -8.76
C ASN A 33 5.56 17.17 -7.31
N ASN A 34 4.70 16.90 -6.32
CA ASN A 34 5.12 16.73 -4.92
C ASN A 34 5.74 15.34 -4.61
N LYS A 35 6.27 14.65 -5.63
CA LYS A 35 7.19 13.53 -5.47
C LYS A 35 8.64 14.04 -5.54
N ILE A 36 9.21 14.25 -4.36
CA ILE A 36 10.64 14.50 -4.10
C ILE A 36 11.14 15.86 -4.59
N SER A 37 10.80 16.94 -3.87
CA SER A 37 11.55 18.19 -3.96
C SER A 37 12.73 18.16 -2.97
N LEU A 38 13.88 17.63 -3.40
CA LEU A 38 15.15 18.01 -2.80
C LEU A 38 15.47 19.42 -3.32
N VAL A 39 15.66 20.36 -2.41
CA VAL A 39 16.02 21.77 -2.63
C VAL A 39 16.90 21.95 -3.87
N GLU A 40 16.38 22.66 -4.89
CA GLU A 40 17.18 23.17 -6.01
C GLU A 40 18.16 24.22 -5.48
N ASN A 41 19.38 23.80 -5.19
CA ASN A 41 20.55 24.68 -5.10
C ASN A 41 21.78 23.91 -5.61
N SER A 42 22.17 24.21 -6.85
CA SER A 42 23.28 23.61 -7.62
C SER A 42 23.19 22.09 -7.88
N ASN A 43 23.00 21.71 -9.15
CA ASN A 43 22.96 20.31 -9.62
C ASN A 43 24.34 19.60 -9.62
N LEU A 44 25.33 20.11 -8.87
CA LEU A 44 26.62 19.43 -8.75
C LEU A 44 26.49 18.27 -7.76
N ARG A 45 26.22 17.07 -8.27
CA ARG A 45 26.26 15.83 -7.49
C ARG A 45 27.70 15.36 -7.35
N LEU A 46 28.25 15.50 -6.15
CA LEU A 46 29.56 14.95 -5.81
C LEU A 46 29.41 13.54 -5.22
N PRO A 47 30.39 12.64 -5.43
CA PRO A 47 30.42 11.36 -4.73
C PRO A 47 30.43 11.58 -3.21
N THR A 48 29.43 11.02 -2.52
CA THR A 48 29.39 10.99 -1.05
C THR A 48 29.97 9.67 -0.51
N LYS A 49 30.46 9.69 0.74
CA LYS A 49 30.96 8.45 1.39
C LYS A 49 29.85 7.43 1.65
N SER A 50 28.62 7.90 1.85
CA SER A 50 27.45 7.06 2.05
C SER A 50 26.42 7.42 1.00
N GLN A 51 26.13 6.49 0.09
CA GLN A 51 25.20 6.72 -0.99
C GLN A 51 23.76 6.73 -0.47
N PHE A 52 22.91 7.53 -1.09
CA PHE A 52 21.47 7.50 -0.80
C PHE A 52 20.83 6.22 -1.37
N ALA A 53 19.88 5.66 -0.63
CA ALA A 53 19.07 4.52 -1.05
C ALA A 53 17.64 4.66 -0.54
N SER A 54 16.73 3.96 -1.20
CA SER A 54 15.37 3.80 -0.73
C SER A 54 14.81 2.44 -1.14
N VAL A 55 13.84 1.95 -0.38
CA VAL A 55 13.08 0.74 -0.70
C VAL A 55 11.61 0.94 -0.35
N SER A 56 10.72 0.37 -1.14
CA SER A 56 9.27 0.43 -0.94
C SER A 56 8.63 -0.95 -1.02
N GLN A 57 7.49 -1.11 -0.36
CA GLN A 57 6.65 -2.30 -0.43
C GLN A 57 5.18 -1.92 -0.31
N VAL A 58 4.35 -2.48 -1.18
CA VAL A 58 2.89 -2.40 -1.08
C VAL A 58 2.37 -3.59 -0.28
N ILE A 59 1.53 -3.34 0.71
CA ILE A 59 0.85 -4.34 1.54
C ILE A 59 -0.64 -3.96 1.62
N GLY A 60 -1.51 -4.85 1.16
CA GLY A 60 -2.93 -4.54 0.94
C GLY A 60 -3.08 -3.37 -0.03
N THR A 61 -3.68 -2.27 0.43
CA THR A 61 -3.79 -1.00 -0.32
C THR A 61 -2.86 0.09 0.21
N SER A 62 -1.82 -0.31 0.96
CA SER A 62 -0.94 0.61 1.68
C SER A 62 0.50 0.51 1.19
N ASP A 63 1.18 1.65 1.15
CA ASP A 63 2.58 1.78 0.78
C ASP A 63 3.41 1.94 2.05
N ILE A 64 4.51 1.21 2.13
CA ILE A 64 5.59 1.44 3.07
C ILE A 64 6.79 1.92 2.25
N PHE A 65 7.43 3.00 2.69
CA PHE A 65 8.63 3.54 2.06
C PHE A 65 9.67 3.86 3.12
N ILE A 66 10.94 3.53 2.86
CA ILE A 66 12.06 3.97 3.68
C ILE A 66 13.18 4.51 2.81
N SER A 67 13.68 5.71 3.15
CA SER A 67 14.85 6.34 2.52
C SER A 67 15.94 6.63 3.55
N TYR A 68 17.19 6.45 3.13
CA TYR A 68 18.33 6.48 4.04
C TYR A 68 19.64 6.66 3.27
N PHE A 69 20.67 7.17 3.93
CA PHE A 69 22.04 7.07 3.44
C PHE A 69 22.70 5.84 4.07
N ARG A 70 23.29 4.97 3.23
CA ARG A 70 23.79 3.64 3.64
C ARG A 70 25.30 3.64 3.89
N PRO A 71 25.78 3.73 5.16
CA PRO A 71 27.20 3.61 5.46
C PRO A 71 27.72 2.17 5.27
N SER A 72 28.99 2.06 4.91
CA SER A 72 29.73 0.79 4.86
C SER A 72 30.53 0.55 6.15
N VAL A 73 30.82 -0.71 6.48
CA VAL A 73 31.61 -1.07 7.66
C VAL A 73 33.04 -0.53 7.51
N ASN A 74 33.67 -0.75 6.35
CA ASN A 74 35.02 -0.28 6.02
C ASN A 74 36.07 -0.66 7.08
N ASN A 75 36.11 -1.94 7.49
CA ASN A 75 37.04 -2.47 8.50
C ASN A 75 36.97 -1.78 9.88
N ARG A 76 35.86 -1.11 10.21
CA ARG A 76 35.63 -0.49 11.53
C ARG A 76 34.78 -1.38 12.41
N THR A 77 34.96 -1.23 13.73
CA THR A 77 34.00 -1.79 14.70
C THR A 77 32.74 -0.95 14.65
N ILE A 78 31.60 -1.55 14.28
CA ILE A 78 30.34 -0.80 14.20
C ILE A 78 29.70 -0.67 15.57
N TRP A 79 29.40 -1.80 16.21
CA TRP A 79 28.62 -1.82 17.43
C TRP A 79 29.49 -1.60 18.67
N GLY A 80 29.23 -0.52 19.40
CA GLY A 80 30.01 -0.09 20.56
C GLY A 80 31.14 0.89 20.25
N ASP A 81 31.33 1.29 18.99
CA ASP A 81 32.32 2.30 18.57
C ASP A 81 31.67 3.32 17.62
N VAL A 82 31.45 2.98 16.34
CA VAL A 82 30.76 3.89 15.39
C VAL A 82 29.31 4.15 15.81
N VAL A 83 28.62 3.11 16.29
CA VAL A 83 27.30 3.19 16.88
C VAL A 83 27.43 2.80 18.35
N LEU A 84 27.34 3.80 19.23
CA LEU A 84 27.48 3.61 20.66
C LEU A 84 26.27 2.86 21.23
N TRP A 85 26.54 1.96 22.18
CA TRP A 85 25.49 1.33 22.98
C TRP A 85 24.77 2.37 23.84
N ASP A 86 23.49 2.11 24.11
CA ASP A 86 22.64 2.91 24.98
C ASP A 86 22.51 4.39 24.55
N SER A 87 22.81 4.67 23.27
CA SER A 87 22.81 6.00 22.68
C SER A 87 21.90 6.07 21.46
N LEU A 88 21.25 7.22 21.25
CA LEU A 88 20.37 7.43 20.10
C LEU A 88 21.18 7.40 18.79
N TRP A 89 20.76 6.54 17.86
CA TRP A 89 21.32 6.41 16.53
C TRP A 89 20.26 6.68 15.47
N ARG A 90 20.61 7.51 14.49
CA ARG A 90 19.75 7.91 13.36
C ARG A 90 19.53 6.84 12.28
N ALA A 91 20.04 5.63 12.53
CA ALA A 91 19.91 4.48 11.65
C ALA A 91 20.27 4.77 10.17
N GLY A 92 21.35 5.53 9.96
CA GLY A 92 21.80 6.02 8.66
C GLY A 92 23.04 6.91 8.75
N ALA A 93 23.52 7.39 7.60
CA ALA A 93 24.56 8.40 7.48
C ALA A 93 23.98 9.78 7.12
N GLU A 94 24.75 10.85 7.31
CA GLU A 94 24.33 12.24 7.01
C GLU A 94 23.06 12.70 7.78
N GLY A 95 21.86 12.37 7.30
CA GLY A 95 20.57 12.61 7.97
C GLY A 95 19.97 11.37 8.65
N ALA A 96 18.87 11.57 9.37
CA ALA A 96 18.07 10.45 9.88
C ALA A 96 17.33 9.74 8.75
N SER A 97 17.23 8.41 8.87
CA SER A 97 16.41 7.62 7.94
C SER A 97 14.96 8.05 8.04
N THR A 98 14.26 8.11 6.90
CA THR A 98 12.84 8.53 6.83
C THR A 98 11.98 7.33 6.47
N PHE A 99 10.97 7.07 7.28
CA PHE A 99 9.98 6.02 7.10
C PHE A 99 8.60 6.65 6.82
N ARG A 100 7.91 6.17 5.80
CA ARG A 100 6.59 6.65 5.39
C ARG A 100 5.61 5.50 5.26
N ILE A 101 4.40 5.71 5.74
CA ILE A 101 3.26 4.79 5.57
C ILE A 101 2.02 5.55 5.08
N SER A 102 1.37 5.04 4.02
CA SER A 102 0.22 5.74 3.41
C SER A 102 -1.11 5.52 4.13
N ASN A 103 -1.21 4.49 4.97
CA ASN A 103 -2.36 4.20 5.83
C ASN A 103 -1.92 3.93 7.27
N ASN A 104 -2.86 4.00 8.21
CA ASN A 104 -2.64 3.57 9.57
C ASN A 104 -2.21 2.10 9.59
N ALA A 105 -1.24 1.77 10.44
CA ALA A 105 -0.65 0.44 10.52
C ALA A 105 -0.46 0.02 11.98
N ARG A 106 0.03 -1.19 12.19
CA ARG A 106 0.72 -1.59 13.41
C ARG A 106 2.17 -1.89 13.10
N VAL A 107 3.07 -1.31 13.87
CA VAL A 107 4.52 -1.50 13.76
C VAL A 107 5.03 -2.00 15.11
N GLY A 108 5.74 -3.13 15.12
CA GLY A 108 6.12 -3.79 16.37
C GLY A 108 4.91 -4.16 17.24
N GLY A 109 3.76 -4.44 16.63
CA GLY A 109 2.51 -4.73 17.34
C GLY A 109 1.82 -3.52 17.99
N LYS A 110 2.27 -2.29 17.72
CA LYS A 110 1.66 -1.07 18.25
C LYS A 110 1.09 -0.20 17.14
N PRO A 111 -0.06 0.48 17.35
CA PRO A 111 -0.67 1.31 16.32
C PRO A 111 0.23 2.49 15.98
N ILE A 112 0.30 2.82 14.69
CA ILE A 112 0.93 4.03 14.17
C ILE A 112 0.02 4.65 13.11
N PRO A 113 -0.29 5.96 13.20
CA PRO A 113 -1.07 6.64 12.16
C PRO A 113 -0.34 6.65 10.81
N LYS A 114 -1.06 6.92 9.72
CA LYS A 114 -0.42 7.26 8.44
C LYS A 114 0.45 8.50 8.59
N GLY A 115 1.57 8.55 7.89
CA GLY A 115 2.46 9.72 7.91
C GLY A 115 3.90 9.41 7.55
N ASP A 116 4.71 10.46 7.70
CA ASP A 116 6.16 10.44 7.51
C ASP A 116 6.84 10.61 8.86
N TYR A 117 7.86 9.80 9.11
CA TYR A 117 8.55 9.72 10.38
C TYR A 117 10.06 9.63 10.17
N SER A 118 10.83 10.29 11.01
CA SER A 118 12.24 9.95 11.16
C SER A 118 12.37 8.67 11.98
N PHE A 119 13.35 7.85 11.64
CA PHE A 119 13.58 6.52 12.20
C PHE A 119 14.88 6.51 13.02
N PHE A 120 14.75 6.20 14.31
CA PHE A 120 15.88 6.10 15.23
C PHE A 120 15.91 4.74 15.94
N VAL A 121 17.08 4.40 16.43
CA VAL A 121 17.35 3.17 17.16
C VAL A 121 18.24 3.50 18.37
N ILE A 122 17.94 2.92 19.53
CA ILE A 122 18.85 2.89 20.68
C ILE A 122 19.33 1.44 20.84
N PRO A 123 20.54 1.12 20.38
CA PRO A 123 21.06 -0.24 20.42
C PRO A 123 21.52 -0.58 21.84
N ARG A 124 21.35 -1.84 22.24
CA ARG A 124 21.78 -2.36 23.54
C ARG A 124 22.55 -3.66 23.38
N LYS A 125 23.55 -3.87 24.22
CA LYS A 125 24.46 -5.02 24.08
C LYS A 125 23.80 -6.37 24.36
N ASN A 126 23.01 -6.43 25.43
CA ASN A 126 22.42 -7.67 25.97
C ASN A 126 20.89 -7.56 26.20
N LEU A 127 20.27 -6.53 25.65
CA LEU A 127 18.83 -6.25 25.78
C LEU A 127 18.26 -5.97 24.39
N PRO A 128 16.94 -6.10 24.21
CA PRO A 128 16.26 -5.60 23.03
C PRO A 128 16.62 -4.14 22.74
N TRP A 129 16.70 -3.81 21.45
CA TRP A 129 17.01 -2.45 21.00
C TRP A 129 15.71 -1.65 20.96
N THR A 130 15.76 -0.37 21.31
CA THR A 130 14.58 0.48 21.20
C THR A 130 14.50 1.07 19.80
N ILE A 131 13.35 0.90 19.15
CA ILE A 131 12.99 1.44 17.85
C ILE A 131 12.07 2.62 18.05
N ILE A 132 12.34 3.71 17.34
CA ILE A 132 11.65 4.99 17.51
C ILE A 132 11.25 5.55 16.15
N PHE A 133 9.99 5.99 16.07
CA PHE A 133 9.44 6.77 14.97
C PHE A 133 9.05 8.15 15.51
N ASN A 134 9.63 9.21 14.95
CA ASN A 134 9.46 10.58 15.42
C ASN A 134 8.87 11.46 14.30
N LYS A 135 7.95 12.37 14.63
CA LYS A 135 7.22 13.18 13.62
C LYS A 135 8.09 14.24 12.92
N ASN A 136 9.26 14.58 13.46
CA ASN A 136 10.17 15.53 12.84
C ASN A 136 11.06 14.85 11.80
N ILE A 137 10.78 15.11 10.52
CA ILE A 137 11.48 14.50 9.39
C ILE A 137 12.68 15.31 8.88
N ASN A 138 12.90 16.52 9.40
CA ASN A 138 13.95 17.43 8.93
C ASN A 138 15.21 17.37 9.80
N LEU A 139 15.64 16.15 10.16
CA LEU A 139 16.72 15.91 11.11
C LEU A 139 18.04 15.55 10.39
N PHE A 140 18.91 16.54 10.24
CA PHE A 140 20.31 16.34 9.86
C PHE A 140 21.13 15.87 11.07
N GLY A 141 20.91 14.63 11.51
CA GLY A 141 21.56 14.05 12.69
C GLY A 141 20.63 13.87 13.88
N ILE A 142 21.18 13.88 15.11
CA ILE A 142 20.43 13.64 16.36
C ILE A 142 20.19 14.92 17.18
N HIS A 143 20.79 16.06 16.82
CA HIS A 143 20.81 17.26 17.68
C HIS A 143 19.47 17.95 17.84
N LEU A 144 18.57 17.80 16.87
CA LEU A 144 17.22 18.37 16.90
C LEU A 144 16.18 17.32 17.30
N TYR A 145 16.61 16.16 17.79
CA TYR A 145 15.70 15.13 18.30
C TYR A 145 15.04 15.62 19.61
N ASP A 146 13.71 15.51 19.66
CA ASP A 146 12.91 15.73 20.86
C ASP A 146 12.03 14.49 21.09
N GLU A 147 12.20 13.87 22.26
CA GLU A 147 11.43 12.68 22.65
C GLU A 147 9.92 12.95 22.74
N ASN A 148 9.49 14.20 22.98
CA ASN A 148 8.07 14.57 22.97
C ASN A 148 7.46 14.50 21.55
N GLU A 149 8.29 14.35 20.54
CA GLU A 149 7.90 14.18 19.14
C GLU A 149 7.88 12.71 18.70
N ASP A 150 8.21 11.78 19.60
CA ASP A 150 8.08 10.34 19.36
C ASP A 150 6.61 9.96 19.19
N VAL A 151 6.27 9.40 18.04
CA VAL A 151 4.94 8.87 17.73
C VAL A 151 4.84 7.41 18.14
N LEU A 152 5.95 6.69 18.05
CA LEU A 152 6.03 5.30 18.45
C LEU A 152 7.42 4.95 18.98
N ARG A 153 7.46 4.31 20.15
CA ARG A 153 8.67 3.76 20.76
C ARG A 153 8.38 2.34 21.25
N PHE A 154 9.19 1.36 20.85
CA PHE A 154 9.07 -0.04 21.30
C PHE A 154 10.40 -0.76 21.21
N ASP A 155 10.49 -1.90 21.89
CA ASP A 155 11.68 -2.74 21.87
C ASP A 155 11.57 -3.83 20.80
N ALA A 156 12.67 -4.09 20.09
CA ALA A 156 12.80 -5.13 19.08
C ALA A 156 14.14 -5.86 19.25
N ASP A 157 14.14 -7.16 18.99
CA ASP A 157 15.35 -7.97 19.06
C ASP A 157 16.28 -7.68 17.87
N ALA A 158 17.57 -7.51 18.19
CA ALA A 158 18.64 -7.51 17.20
C ALA A 158 19.30 -8.89 17.19
N ILE A 159 19.07 -9.65 16.13
CA ILE A 159 19.61 -10.98 15.96
C ILE A 159 20.99 -10.94 15.29
N ASN A 160 21.80 -11.96 15.54
CA ASN A 160 23.02 -12.17 14.77
C ASN A 160 22.65 -12.58 13.35
N SER A 161 23.35 -12.01 12.37
CA SER A 161 23.16 -12.32 10.95
C SER A 161 24.52 -12.52 10.26
N PRO A 162 24.56 -13.13 9.07
CA PRO A 162 25.73 -13.04 8.20
C PRO A 162 26.19 -11.59 8.06
N PHE A 163 27.48 -11.40 7.84
CA PHE A 163 28.09 -10.08 7.75
C PHE A 163 27.54 -9.29 6.55
N VAL A 164 27.05 -8.08 6.81
CA VAL A 164 26.52 -7.14 5.81
C VAL A 164 27.41 -5.90 5.77
N GLU A 165 28.23 -5.78 4.71
CA GLU A 165 29.20 -4.69 4.57
C GLU A 165 28.53 -3.30 4.52
N THR A 166 27.42 -3.15 3.81
CA THR A 166 26.75 -1.86 3.65
C THR A 166 25.37 -1.91 4.26
N MET A 167 25.08 -0.99 5.18
CA MET A 167 23.80 -0.93 5.88
C MET A 167 22.65 -0.97 4.88
N THR A 168 21.71 -1.91 5.07
CA THR A 168 20.65 -2.17 4.10
C THR A 168 19.32 -2.38 4.80
N PHE A 169 18.29 -1.72 4.27
CA PHE A 169 16.90 -2.03 4.57
C PHE A 169 16.29 -2.95 3.51
N THR A 170 15.55 -3.99 3.94
CA THR A 170 14.82 -4.91 3.06
C THR A 170 13.45 -5.26 3.61
N PHE A 171 12.54 -5.69 2.75
CA PHE A 171 11.26 -6.30 3.15
C PHE A 171 11.34 -7.82 3.00
N SER A 172 10.75 -8.54 3.94
CA SER A 172 10.69 -10.00 3.94
C SER A 172 9.36 -10.49 4.51
N LYS A 173 9.05 -11.79 4.33
CA LYS A 173 7.77 -12.40 4.75
C LYS A 173 6.56 -11.55 4.31
N VAL A 174 6.58 -11.12 3.05
CA VAL A 174 5.55 -10.28 2.44
C VAL A 174 4.31 -11.14 2.19
N ASN A 175 3.24 -10.82 2.89
CA ASN A 175 1.92 -11.43 2.77
C ASN A 175 0.89 -10.34 2.41
N SER A 176 -0.38 -10.71 2.22
CA SER A 176 -1.43 -9.78 1.79
C SER A 176 -1.61 -8.56 2.70
N TYR A 177 -1.37 -8.70 4.01
CA TYR A 177 -1.61 -7.65 5.01
C TYR A 177 -0.45 -7.43 5.98
N SER A 178 0.71 -8.05 5.76
CA SER A 178 1.85 -7.93 6.66
C SER A 178 3.19 -8.10 5.96
N THR A 179 4.23 -7.53 6.54
CA THR A 179 5.63 -7.75 6.16
C THR A 179 6.54 -7.57 7.37
N ILE A 180 7.82 -7.91 7.21
CA ILE A 180 8.89 -7.55 8.15
C ILE A 180 9.87 -6.63 7.43
N LEU A 181 9.99 -5.40 7.91
CA LEU A 181 11.09 -4.50 7.56
C LEU A 181 12.34 -4.93 8.33
N LYS A 182 13.43 -5.16 7.62
CA LYS A 182 14.72 -5.54 8.19
C LYS A 182 15.72 -4.40 8.04
N LEU A 183 16.45 -4.10 9.11
CA LEU A 183 17.67 -3.28 9.08
C LEU A 183 18.87 -4.18 9.36
N SER A 184 19.74 -4.39 8.37
CA SER A 184 20.93 -5.23 8.49
C SER A 184 22.21 -4.44 8.28
N TRP A 185 23.18 -4.57 9.20
CA TRP A 185 24.51 -3.97 9.09
C TRP A 185 25.54 -4.67 9.97
N ALA A 186 26.73 -4.90 9.41
CA ALA A 186 27.73 -5.77 10.00
C ALA A 186 27.09 -7.13 10.36
N GLU A 187 27.29 -7.64 11.56
CA GLU A 187 26.77 -8.92 12.04
C GLU A 187 25.40 -8.85 12.73
N LYS A 188 24.66 -7.74 12.60
CA LYS A 188 23.35 -7.55 13.25
C LYS A 188 22.23 -7.30 12.24
N THR A 189 21.07 -7.85 12.55
CA THR A 189 19.80 -7.54 11.88
C THR A 189 18.70 -7.28 12.90
N ILE A 190 17.96 -6.19 12.72
CA ILE A 190 16.72 -5.91 13.46
C ILE A 190 15.54 -6.29 12.56
N GLU A 191 14.55 -6.98 13.11
CA GLU A 191 13.29 -7.29 12.43
C GLU A 191 12.15 -6.45 13.01
N ILE A 192 11.47 -5.70 12.14
CA ILE A 192 10.36 -4.82 12.51
C ILE A 192 9.10 -5.32 11.80
N PRO A 193 8.22 -6.06 12.49
CA PRO A 193 6.93 -6.47 11.94
C PRO A 193 6.05 -5.25 11.65
N ILE A 194 5.41 -5.26 10.48
CA ILE A 194 4.46 -4.24 10.04
C ILE A 194 3.22 -4.96 9.54
N ASP A 195 2.06 -4.65 10.09
CA ASP A 195 0.77 -5.18 9.65
C ASP A 195 -0.25 -4.06 9.41
N PHE A 196 -1.12 -4.28 8.44
CA PHE A 196 -2.26 -3.42 8.12
C PHE A 196 -3.55 -4.17 8.37
N ASP A 197 -4.54 -3.47 8.91
CA ASP A 197 -5.86 -4.06 9.09
C ASP A 197 -6.54 -4.28 7.73
N LYS A 198 -7.05 -5.50 7.50
CA LYS A 198 -7.88 -5.82 6.32
C LYS A 198 -9.05 -4.84 6.17
N THR A 199 -9.63 -4.36 7.28
CA THR A 199 -10.74 -3.41 7.28
C THR A 199 -10.33 -2.06 6.72
N THR A 200 -9.08 -1.64 6.94
CA THR A 200 -8.55 -0.39 6.36
C THR A 200 -8.49 -0.49 4.84
N SER A 201 -8.01 -1.62 4.31
CA SER A 201 -7.98 -1.84 2.86
C SER A 201 -9.39 -1.85 2.25
N TRP A 202 -10.33 -2.53 2.90
CA TRP A 202 -11.72 -2.53 2.45
C TRP A 202 -12.37 -1.15 2.49
N ASN A 203 -12.21 -0.40 3.60
CA ASN A 203 -12.79 0.93 3.73
C ASN A 203 -12.24 1.91 2.68
N ASN A 204 -10.95 1.78 2.33
CA ASN A 204 -10.35 2.58 1.26
C ASN A 204 -10.96 2.25 -0.11
N ILE A 205 -11.13 0.96 -0.43
CA ILE A 205 -11.77 0.50 -1.68
C ILE A 205 -13.22 0.99 -1.73
N LYS A 206 -13.99 0.77 -0.65
CA LYS A 206 -15.39 1.19 -0.55
C LYS A 206 -15.53 2.70 -0.73
N LYS A 207 -14.71 3.49 -0.02
CA LYS A 207 -14.70 4.95 -0.16
C LYS A 207 -14.34 5.41 -1.56
N PHE A 208 -13.38 4.76 -2.21
CA PHE A 208 -13.03 5.07 -3.60
C PHE A 208 -14.22 4.85 -4.55
N ILE A 209 -14.97 3.76 -4.37
CA ILE A 209 -16.17 3.46 -5.16
C ILE A 209 -17.29 4.47 -4.87
N GLU A 210 -17.55 4.78 -3.59
CA GLU A 210 -18.62 5.69 -3.17
C GLU A 210 -18.35 7.14 -3.58
N ASN A 211 -17.08 7.55 -3.59
CA ASN A 211 -16.67 8.91 -3.94
C ASN A 211 -16.34 9.09 -5.43
N ASN A 212 -16.45 8.04 -6.26
CA ASN A 212 -16.14 8.18 -7.67
C ASN A 212 -17.22 9.03 -8.36
N GLU A 213 -16.94 10.33 -8.50
CA GLU A 213 -17.80 11.32 -9.20
C GLU A 213 -17.92 11.04 -10.71
N GLN A 214 -17.10 10.13 -11.25
CA GLN A 214 -17.17 9.65 -12.62
C GLN A 214 -17.42 8.14 -12.64
N PRO A 215 -18.65 7.67 -12.38
CA PRO A 215 -18.97 6.24 -12.32
C PRO A 215 -18.62 5.47 -13.60
N ASP A 216 -18.57 6.15 -14.75
CA ASP A 216 -18.21 5.60 -16.06
C ASP A 216 -16.70 5.40 -16.26
N SER A 217 -15.85 5.85 -15.33
CA SER A 217 -14.39 5.66 -15.39
C SER A 217 -13.95 4.24 -15.05
N LEU A 218 -14.77 3.50 -14.29
CA LEU A 218 -14.47 2.13 -13.90
C LEU A 218 -14.85 1.16 -15.01
N LEU A 219 -13.90 0.33 -15.40
CA LEU A 219 -14.11 -0.75 -16.35
C LEU A 219 -14.73 -1.96 -15.64
N TRP A 220 -15.34 -2.87 -16.39
CA TRP A 220 -15.83 -4.15 -15.84
C TRP A 220 -14.75 -4.89 -15.04
N ARG A 221 -13.48 -4.79 -15.46
CA ARG A 221 -12.32 -5.42 -14.79
C ARG A 221 -12.05 -4.84 -13.40
N ASP A 222 -12.36 -3.57 -13.16
CA ASP A 222 -12.15 -2.95 -11.85
C ASP A 222 -13.16 -3.52 -10.85
N TYR A 223 -14.44 -3.56 -11.24
CA TYR A 223 -15.50 -4.20 -10.45
C TYR A 223 -15.23 -5.69 -10.21
N LEU A 224 -14.78 -6.41 -11.24
CA LEU A 224 -14.37 -7.82 -11.12
C LEU A 224 -13.23 -7.99 -10.11
N SER A 225 -12.21 -7.12 -10.17
CA SER A 225 -11.05 -7.19 -9.28
C SER A 225 -11.46 -6.95 -7.81
N ILE A 226 -12.40 -6.04 -7.58
CA ILE A 226 -12.99 -5.83 -6.24
C ILE A 226 -13.75 -7.08 -5.78
N GLY A 227 -14.55 -7.70 -6.66
CA GLY A 227 -15.22 -8.96 -6.34
C GLY A 227 -14.26 -10.09 -5.99
N ASN A 228 -13.19 -10.24 -6.75
CA ASN A 228 -12.15 -11.22 -6.46
C ASN A 228 -11.44 -10.94 -5.12
N TYR A 229 -11.19 -9.67 -4.79
CA TYR A 229 -10.68 -9.29 -3.47
C TYR A 229 -11.65 -9.69 -2.35
N CYS A 230 -12.95 -9.41 -2.51
CA CYS A 230 -13.96 -9.76 -1.51
C CYS A 230 -14.05 -11.28 -1.30
N VAL A 231 -14.00 -12.07 -2.38
CA VAL A 231 -13.91 -13.54 -2.30
C VAL A 231 -12.66 -13.97 -1.51
N PHE A 232 -11.49 -13.40 -1.82
CA PHE A 232 -10.24 -13.70 -1.13
C PHE A 232 -10.30 -13.40 0.38
N THR A 233 -11.06 -12.39 0.80
CA THR A 233 -11.20 -12.07 2.23
C THR A 233 -12.08 -13.03 3.02
N GLU A 234 -12.92 -13.81 2.33
CA GLU A 234 -13.97 -14.68 2.91
C GLU A 234 -14.92 -13.94 3.87
N ASP A 235 -14.97 -12.61 3.79
CA ASP A 235 -15.78 -11.75 4.65
C ASP A 235 -17.19 -11.60 4.05
N LYS A 236 -18.21 -12.04 4.79
CA LYS A 236 -19.59 -12.06 4.30
C LYS A 236 -20.14 -10.67 4.01
N ASP A 237 -19.74 -9.65 4.77
CA ASP A 237 -20.21 -8.28 4.55
C ASP A 237 -19.60 -7.70 3.27
N TYR A 238 -18.34 -8.02 3.00
CA TYR A 238 -17.65 -7.57 1.80
C TYR A 238 -18.22 -8.28 0.57
N ALA A 239 -18.47 -9.58 0.69
CA ALA A 239 -19.10 -10.38 -0.35
C ALA A 239 -20.51 -9.85 -0.67
N LEU A 240 -21.32 -9.55 0.35
CA LEU A 240 -22.67 -9.02 0.17
C LEU A 240 -22.66 -7.67 -0.54
N TYR A 241 -21.79 -6.74 -0.12
CA TYR A 241 -21.64 -5.46 -0.81
C TYR A 241 -21.18 -5.64 -2.26
N SER A 242 -20.25 -6.57 -2.50
CA SER A 242 -19.70 -6.80 -3.82
C SER A 242 -20.67 -7.48 -4.80
N MET A 243 -21.80 -8.00 -4.34
CA MET A 243 -22.84 -8.53 -5.23
C MET A 243 -23.35 -7.45 -6.20
N GLY A 244 -23.61 -6.23 -5.71
CA GLY A 244 -24.02 -5.13 -6.59
C GLY A 244 -22.91 -4.67 -7.53
N LEU A 245 -21.64 -4.83 -7.15
CA LEU A 245 -20.49 -4.46 -7.99
C LEU A 245 -20.27 -5.47 -9.11
N ILE A 246 -20.38 -6.77 -8.83
CA ILE A 246 -20.22 -7.80 -9.86
C ILE A 246 -21.38 -7.76 -10.86
N ASP A 247 -22.58 -7.36 -10.42
CA ASP A 247 -23.71 -7.09 -11.32
C ASP A 247 -23.41 -5.94 -12.27
N LYS A 248 -22.87 -4.81 -11.77
CA LYS A 248 -22.39 -3.73 -12.64
C LYS A 248 -21.32 -4.19 -13.62
N SER A 249 -20.41 -5.07 -13.20
CA SER A 249 -19.40 -5.64 -14.11
C SER A 249 -20.03 -6.43 -15.25
N LEU A 250 -21.02 -7.29 -14.94
CA LEU A 250 -21.77 -8.08 -15.92
C LEU A 250 -22.56 -7.20 -16.89
N ASP A 251 -23.17 -6.12 -16.40
CA ASP A 251 -23.92 -5.16 -17.22
C ASP A 251 -23.03 -4.43 -18.24
N ILE A 252 -21.76 -4.14 -17.87
CA ILE A 252 -20.78 -3.54 -18.78
C ILE A 252 -20.28 -4.58 -19.79
N GLN A 253 -19.89 -5.77 -19.31
CA GLN A 253 -19.43 -6.86 -20.17
C GLN A 253 -19.65 -8.21 -19.48
N GLU A 254 -20.48 -9.06 -20.06
CA GLU A 254 -20.63 -10.43 -19.60
C GLU A 254 -19.39 -11.26 -19.98
N THR A 255 -18.77 -11.89 -18.98
CA THR A 255 -17.64 -12.80 -19.16
C THR A 255 -17.75 -14.00 -18.23
N PHE A 256 -17.09 -15.11 -18.55
CA PHE A 256 -17.11 -16.27 -17.66
C PHE A 256 -16.40 -15.97 -16.34
N GLU A 257 -15.42 -15.06 -16.32
CA GLU A 257 -14.75 -14.60 -15.11
C GLU A 257 -15.71 -13.85 -14.18
N ASN A 258 -16.57 -12.99 -14.74
CA ASN A 258 -17.58 -12.27 -13.96
C ASN A 258 -18.59 -13.24 -13.33
N LEU A 259 -19.08 -14.22 -14.12
CA LEU A 259 -19.99 -15.25 -13.62
C LEU A 259 -19.32 -16.15 -12.56
N LYS A 260 -18.05 -16.51 -12.76
CA LYS A 260 -17.26 -17.27 -11.77
C LYS A 260 -17.16 -16.52 -10.45
N ILE A 261 -16.75 -15.24 -10.48
CA ILE A 261 -16.63 -14.45 -9.24
C ILE A 261 -17.99 -14.26 -8.57
N LYS A 262 -19.07 -14.06 -9.34
CA LYS A 262 -20.43 -14.02 -8.78
C LYS A 262 -20.80 -15.33 -8.08
N SER A 263 -20.47 -16.48 -8.68
CA SER A 263 -20.61 -17.79 -8.04
C SER A 263 -19.82 -17.88 -6.72
N ASP A 264 -18.56 -17.47 -6.74
CA ASP A 264 -17.69 -17.56 -5.56
C ASP A 264 -18.16 -16.61 -4.44
N LEU A 265 -18.70 -15.43 -4.77
CA LEU A 265 -19.34 -14.53 -3.80
C LEU A 265 -20.57 -15.19 -3.15
N TYR A 266 -21.44 -15.83 -3.92
CA TYR A 266 -22.56 -16.60 -3.36
C TYR A 266 -22.08 -17.73 -2.44
N ALA A 267 -20.97 -18.39 -2.77
CA ALA A 267 -20.39 -19.42 -1.93
C ALA A 267 -19.88 -18.87 -0.58
N VAL A 268 -19.24 -17.70 -0.56
CA VAL A 268 -18.86 -16.99 0.69
C VAL A 268 -20.10 -16.67 1.53
N LEU A 269 -21.19 -16.26 0.89
CA LEU A 269 -22.49 -16.03 1.54
C LEU A 269 -23.22 -17.32 1.96
N SER A 270 -22.62 -18.50 1.71
CA SER A 270 -23.20 -19.82 1.98
C SER A 270 -24.50 -20.08 1.19
N GLN A 271 -24.72 -19.39 0.07
CA GLN A 271 -25.87 -19.54 -0.82
C GLN A 271 -25.51 -20.50 -1.98
N TYR A 272 -25.38 -21.79 -1.65
CA TYR A 272 -24.76 -22.78 -2.55
C TYR A 272 -25.58 -23.12 -3.80
N ASP A 273 -26.90 -22.95 -3.77
CA ASP A 273 -27.74 -23.10 -4.97
C ASP A 273 -27.40 -22.04 -6.02
N SER A 274 -27.36 -20.77 -5.60
CA SER A 274 -26.95 -19.65 -6.46
C SER A 274 -25.51 -19.81 -6.92
N ALA A 275 -24.60 -20.21 -6.03
CA ALA A 275 -23.20 -20.47 -6.37
C ALA A 275 -23.09 -21.55 -7.46
N SER A 276 -23.75 -22.70 -7.29
CA SER A 276 -23.78 -23.79 -8.28
C SER A 276 -24.36 -23.36 -9.62
N LYS A 277 -25.45 -22.56 -9.61
CA LYS A 277 -26.04 -22.00 -10.83
C LYS A 277 -25.03 -21.15 -11.59
N TYR A 278 -24.44 -20.14 -10.95
CA TYR A 278 -23.51 -19.23 -11.62
C TYR A 278 -22.19 -19.91 -12.02
N ALA A 279 -21.76 -20.95 -11.31
CA ALA A 279 -20.61 -21.76 -11.72
C ALA A 279 -20.89 -22.54 -13.02
N LYS A 280 -22.11 -23.08 -13.19
CA LYS A 280 -22.55 -23.72 -14.44
C LYS A 280 -22.64 -22.71 -15.58
N ASP A 281 -23.21 -21.54 -15.32
CA ASP A 281 -23.32 -20.45 -16.31
C ASP A 281 -21.92 -20.01 -16.78
N ALA A 282 -20.98 -19.82 -15.84
CA ALA A 282 -19.58 -19.54 -16.13
C ALA A 282 -18.91 -20.64 -16.97
N HIS A 283 -19.13 -21.91 -16.59
CA HIS A 283 -18.56 -23.05 -17.30
C HIS A 283 -19.06 -23.11 -18.75
N ALA A 284 -20.36 -22.92 -18.96
CA ALA A 284 -20.99 -22.92 -20.28
C ALA A 284 -20.46 -21.79 -21.15
N LEU A 285 -20.43 -20.55 -20.65
CA LEU A 285 -19.92 -19.39 -21.40
C LEU A 285 -18.42 -19.51 -21.69
N GLY A 286 -17.63 -19.98 -20.72
CA GLY A 286 -16.19 -20.17 -20.89
C GLY A 286 -15.86 -21.26 -21.93
N SER A 287 -16.68 -22.31 -22.01
CA SER A 287 -16.54 -23.36 -23.02
C SER A 287 -16.71 -22.84 -24.45
N THR A 288 -17.54 -21.81 -24.66
CA THR A 288 -17.75 -21.19 -25.98
C THR A 288 -16.76 -20.07 -26.29
N THR A 289 -16.16 -19.45 -25.27
CA THR A 289 -15.29 -18.26 -25.41
C THR A 289 -13.79 -18.55 -25.28
N GLY A 290 -13.41 -19.78 -24.96
CA GLY A 290 -12.00 -20.21 -24.92
C GLY A 290 -11.35 -20.12 -23.53
N MET A 291 -12.07 -20.55 -22.50
CA MET A 291 -11.56 -20.64 -21.13
C MET A 291 -10.41 -21.67 -20.99
N PRO A 292 -9.37 -21.39 -20.17
CA PRO A 292 -8.33 -22.37 -19.89
C PRO A 292 -8.86 -23.63 -19.19
N LEU A 293 -8.32 -24.81 -19.56
CA LEU A 293 -8.76 -26.12 -19.02
C LEU A 293 -8.74 -26.19 -17.48
N HIS A 294 -7.74 -25.59 -16.83
CA HIS A 294 -7.65 -25.59 -15.38
C HIS A 294 -8.81 -24.82 -14.71
N VAL A 295 -9.32 -23.76 -15.36
CA VAL A 295 -10.48 -23.01 -14.86
C VAL A 295 -11.76 -23.80 -15.08
N ALA A 296 -11.91 -24.49 -16.20
CA ALA A 296 -13.03 -25.39 -16.46
C ALA A 296 -13.12 -26.49 -15.39
N ASN A 297 -11.99 -27.17 -15.12
CA ASN A 297 -11.92 -28.20 -14.07
C ASN A 297 -12.26 -27.64 -12.68
N LEU A 298 -11.75 -26.45 -12.34
CA LEU A 298 -12.07 -25.78 -11.07
C LEU A 298 -13.57 -25.49 -10.93
N LEU A 299 -14.22 -25.03 -12.01
CA LEU A 299 -15.66 -24.78 -12.01
C LEU A 299 -16.45 -26.09 -11.83
N GLU A 300 -16.06 -27.18 -12.48
CA GLU A 300 -16.70 -28.49 -12.28
C GLU A 300 -16.57 -28.98 -10.84
N GLU A 301 -15.39 -28.85 -10.24
CA GLU A 301 -15.14 -29.20 -8.84
C GLU A 301 -16.00 -28.35 -7.90
N ASN A 302 -16.06 -27.04 -8.12
CA ASN A 302 -16.90 -26.12 -7.37
C ASN A 302 -18.39 -26.47 -7.48
N ILE A 303 -18.88 -26.79 -8.68
CA ILE A 303 -20.28 -27.23 -8.87
C ILE A 303 -20.58 -28.47 -8.02
N ARG A 304 -19.70 -29.48 -8.04
CA ARG A 304 -19.88 -30.69 -7.21
C ARG A 304 -19.89 -30.35 -5.72
N LYS A 305 -18.94 -29.53 -5.27
CA LYS A 305 -18.82 -29.07 -3.88
C LYS A 305 -20.04 -28.30 -3.41
N TYR A 306 -20.54 -27.35 -4.21
CA TYR A 306 -21.70 -26.54 -3.82
C TYR A 306 -22.97 -27.38 -3.77
N ASN A 307 -23.15 -28.34 -4.69
CA ASN A 307 -24.28 -29.25 -4.63
C ASN A 307 -24.26 -30.14 -3.38
N SER A 308 -23.10 -30.64 -2.95
CA SER A 308 -23.00 -31.44 -1.72
C SER A 308 -23.30 -30.62 -0.47
N LEU A 309 -22.74 -29.40 -0.37
CA LEU A 309 -22.98 -28.51 0.78
C LEU A 309 -24.44 -28.07 0.89
N ASN A 310 -25.16 -27.97 -0.23
CA ASN A 310 -26.58 -27.65 -0.20
C ASN A 310 -27.43 -28.78 0.39
N ILE A 311 -27.11 -30.04 0.05
CA ILE A 311 -27.78 -31.23 0.60
C ILE A 311 -27.60 -31.28 2.11
N ASP A 312 -26.39 -31.03 2.61
CA ASP A 312 -26.11 -31.02 4.06
C ASP A 312 -26.88 -29.93 4.79
N ASN A 313 -26.95 -28.71 4.23
CA ASN A 313 -27.73 -27.62 4.82
C ASN A 313 -29.24 -27.91 4.85
N SER A 314 -29.78 -28.63 3.86
CA SER A 314 -31.20 -29.02 3.84
C SER A 314 -31.57 -30.07 4.89
N ASN A 315 -30.58 -30.79 5.43
CA ASN A 315 -30.77 -31.84 6.44
C ASN A 315 -30.64 -31.34 7.89
N LEU A 316 -30.33 -30.05 8.09
CA LEU A 316 -30.32 -29.44 9.42
C LEU A 316 -31.75 -29.17 9.91
N PRO A 317 -32.08 -29.46 11.19
CA PRO A 317 -33.38 -29.10 11.75
C PRO A 317 -33.58 -27.58 11.65
N ARG A 318 -34.71 -27.14 11.11
CA ARG A 318 -35.08 -25.73 11.17
C ARG A 318 -35.53 -25.43 12.60
N GLU A 319 -34.79 -24.58 13.30
CA GLU A 319 -35.20 -23.97 14.58
C GLU A 319 -36.42 -23.05 14.39
#